data_AF-A0A0N4V2B7-F1
#
_entry.id   AF-A0A0N4V2B7-F1
#
_cell.length_a   1.000
_cell.length_b   1.000
_cell.length_c   1.000
_cell.angle_alpha   90.00
_cell.angle_beta   90.00
_cell.angle_gamma   90.00
#
_symmetry.space_group_name_H-M   'P 1'
#
loop_
_entity.id
_entity.type
_entity.pdbx_description
1 polymer ?
#
loop_
_entity_poly.entity_id
_entity_poly.type
_entity_poly.pdbx_seq_one_letter_code
_entity_poly.pdbx_strand_id
1 'polypeptide(L)'
;MMYKVGKFNYYSDGNVQVLGILYKGNKVKMFVLLPVERYGLSTFLEDTDGKKLLSYITRAAWREVEVGLPKFRLEEQFELSETLIRMGLSDAFSTSANFTRMSSKLLFISKVLHKAFIEVIVECLLKNWLTKESSAFVTDYKKN
;
A
#
# COMPACT_ATOMS: atom_id res chain seq x y z
N MET A 1 -19.03 -11.77 3.90
CA MET A 1 -19.06 -10.56 3.06
C MET A 1 -19.56 -9.40 3.91
N MET A 2 -18.98 -8.22 3.77
CA MET A 2 -19.52 -6.98 4.34
C MET A 2 -20.45 -6.33 3.32
N TYR A 3 -21.56 -5.75 3.80
CA TYR A 3 -22.50 -5.05 2.95
C TYR A 3 -22.95 -3.75 3.64
N LYS A 4 -22.89 -2.62 2.94
CA LYS A 4 -23.31 -1.32 3.48
C LYS A 4 -23.74 -0.37 2.37
N VAL A 5 -24.87 0.30 2.55
CA VAL A 5 -25.31 1.43 1.72
C VAL A 5 -25.01 2.73 2.47
N GLY A 6 -24.47 3.73 1.78
CA GLY A 6 -24.24 5.04 2.37
C GLY A 6 -23.42 5.97 1.48
N LYS A 7 -23.07 7.14 2.02
CA LYS A 7 -22.23 8.11 1.31
C LYS A 7 -20.75 7.74 1.41
N PHE A 8 -20.13 7.47 0.27
CA PHE A 8 -18.71 7.19 0.13
C PHE A 8 -18.09 8.09 -0.92
N ASN A 9 -16.77 8.22 -0.91
CA ASN A 9 -16.06 8.88 -1.99
C ASN A 9 -15.98 7.88 -3.15
N TYR A 10 -16.55 8.22 -4.30
CA TYR A 10 -16.72 7.27 -5.39
C TYR A 10 -16.48 7.92 -6.75
N TYR A 11 -15.85 7.17 -7.64
CA TYR A 11 -15.67 7.48 -9.05
C TYR A 11 -15.80 6.18 -9.85
N SER A 12 -16.35 6.25 -11.05
CA SER A 12 -16.29 5.14 -11.99
C SER A 12 -16.26 5.64 -13.43
N ASP A 13 -15.61 4.86 -14.28
CA ASP A 13 -15.65 4.99 -15.74
C ASP A 13 -15.72 3.59 -16.38
N GLY A 14 -15.50 3.50 -17.70
CA GLY A 14 -15.52 2.24 -18.43
C GLY A 14 -14.40 1.26 -18.06
N ASN A 15 -13.38 1.71 -17.33
CA ASN A 15 -12.18 0.94 -17.03
C ASN A 15 -12.12 0.54 -15.54
N VAL A 16 -12.53 1.43 -14.64
CA VAL A 16 -12.34 1.22 -13.19
C VAL A 16 -13.50 1.78 -12.36
N GLN A 17 -13.76 1.13 -11.24
CA GLN A 17 -14.55 1.66 -10.14
C GLN A 17 -13.63 1.96 -8.95
N VAL A 18 -13.77 3.14 -8.36
CA VAL A 18 -12.93 3.61 -7.26
C VAL A 18 -13.80 3.95 -6.06
N LEU A 19 -13.50 3.32 -4.93
CA LEU A 19 -14.19 3.51 -3.66
C LEU A 19 -13.20 4.02 -2.61
N GLY A 20 -13.40 5.24 -2.15
CA GLY A 20 -12.68 5.85 -1.04
C GLY A 20 -13.45 5.71 0.28
N ILE A 21 -12.80 5.07 1.24
CA ILE A 21 -13.33 4.75 2.56
C ILE A 21 -12.51 5.50 3.61
N LEU A 22 -13.18 6.32 4.42
CA LEU A 22 -12.54 7.16 5.44
C LEU A 22 -12.39 6.39 6.76
N TYR A 23 -11.18 6.36 7.31
CA TYR A 23 -10.93 5.81 8.64
C TYR A 23 -11.32 6.80 9.75
N LYS A 24 -11.47 6.29 10.97
CA LYS A 24 -11.78 7.05 12.18
C LYS A 24 -10.78 8.18 12.36
N GLY A 25 -11.30 9.37 12.69
CA GLY A 25 -10.48 10.57 12.86
C GLY A 25 -10.21 11.31 11.54
N ASN A 26 -10.70 10.81 10.41
CA ASN A 26 -10.70 11.48 9.10
C ASN A 26 -9.30 11.86 8.57
N LYS A 27 -8.24 11.22 9.07
CA LYS A 27 -6.84 11.51 8.67
C LYS A 27 -6.35 10.64 7.51
N VAL A 28 -6.91 9.44 7.36
CA VAL A 28 -6.47 8.44 6.39
C VAL A 28 -7.69 7.91 5.64
N LYS A 29 -7.53 7.64 4.35
CA LYS A 29 -8.53 7.01 3.48
C LYS A 29 -7.92 5.77 2.82
N MET A 30 -8.67 4.67 2.79
CA MET A 30 -8.38 3.55 1.91
C MET A 30 -9.09 3.77 0.59
N PHE A 31 -8.37 3.65 -0.52
CA PHE A 31 -8.96 3.62 -1.85
C PHE A 31 -8.90 2.20 -2.39
N VAL A 32 -10.06 1.68 -2.78
CA VAL A 32 -10.22 0.39 -3.45
C VAL A 32 -10.45 0.68 -4.92
N LEU A 33 -9.55 0.21 -5.78
CA LEU A 33 -9.68 0.30 -7.22
C LEU A 33 -10.08 -1.08 -7.74
N LEU A 34 -11.23 -1.16 -8.39
CA LEU A 34 -11.81 -2.37 -8.94
C LEU A 34 -11.89 -2.23 -10.47
N PRO A 35 -10.99 -2.86 -11.23
CA PRO A 35 -11.08 -2.90 -12.68
C PRO A 35 -12.43 -3.49 -13.13
N VAL A 36 -13.03 -2.91 -14.17
CA VAL A 36 -14.30 -3.40 -14.74
C VAL A 36 -14.09 -4.72 -15.47
N GLU A 37 -12.93 -4.88 -16.12
CA GLU A 37 -12.57 -6.12 -16.80
C GLU A 37 -12.29 -7.25 -15.80
N ARG A 38 -13.03 -8.35 -15.94
CA ARG A 38 -12.84 -9.54 -15.10
C ARG A 38 -11.49 -10.17 -15.40
N TYR A 39 -10.70 -10.40 -14.35
CA TYR A 39 -9.30 -10.88 -14.44
C TYR A 39 -8.31 -9.89 -15.10
N GLY A 40 -8.71 -8.65 -15.37
CA GLY A 40 -7.86 -7.61 -15.98
C GLY A 40 -6.89 -6.92 -15.01
N LEU A 41 -6.62 -7.48 -13.83
CA LEU A 41 -5.80 -6.80 -12.81
C LEU A 41 -4.35 -6.59 -13.27
N SER A 42 -3.74 -7.57 -13.94
CA SER A 42 -2.36 -7.44 -14.44
C SER A 42 -2.25 -6.32 -15.47
N THR A 43 -3.12 -6.34 -16.48
CA THR A 43 -3.17 -5.31 -17.53
C THR A 43 -3.45 -3.93 -16.93
N PHE A 44 -4.38 -3.86 -15.97
CA PHE A 44 -4.69 -2.63 -15.26
C PHE A 44 -3.47 -2.07 -14.52
N LEU A 45 -2.66 -2.92 -13.88
CA LEU A 45 -1.45 -2.50 -13.17
C LEU A 45 -0.36 -2.01 -14.12
N GLU A 46 -0.19 -2.66 -15.27
CA GLU A 46 0.79 -2.26 -16.30
C GLU A 46 0.44 -0.89 -16.94
N ASP A 47 -0.85 -0.63 -17.14
CA ASP A 47 -1.38 0.60 -17.73
C ASP A 47 -1.62 1.73 -16.68
N THR A 48 -1.48 1.42 -15.39
CA THR A 48 -1.67 2.41 -14.31
C THR A 48 -0.34 2.95 -13.81
N ASP A 49 -0.01 4.17 -14.23
CA ASP A 49 1.07 4.94 -13.64
C ASP A 49 0.60 5.79 -12.43
N GLY A 50 1.56 6.47 -11.78
CA GLY A 50 1.26 7.32 -10.63
C GLY A 50 0.33 8.50 -10.94
N LYS A 51 0.35 9.04 -12.16
CA LYS A 51 -0.53 10.16 -12.57
C LYS A 51 -1.96 9.67 -12.74
N LYS A 52 -2.15 8.52 -13.39
CA LYS A 52 -3.44 7.88 -13.62
C LYS A 52 -4.08 7.48 -12.29
N LEU A 53 -3.30 6.84 -11.40
CA LEU A 53 -3.73 6.52 -10.04
C LEU A 53 -4.23 7.75 -9.28
N LEU A 54 -3.43 8.83 -9.27
CA LEU A 54 -3.82 10.08 -8.61
C LEU A 54 -5.05 10.72 -9.25
N SER A 55 -5.19 10.64 -10.57
CA SER A 55 -6.37 11.15 -11.28
C SER A 55 -7.66 10.42 -10.87
N TYR A 56 -7.61 9.10 -10.69
CA TYR A 56 -8.77 8.33 -10.22
C TYR A 56 -9.16 8.71 -8.79
N ILE A 57 -8.16 8.88 -7.91
CA ILE A 57 -8.36 9.26 -6.51
C ILE A 57 -8.96 10.67 -6.39
N THR A 58 -8.44 11.63 -7.16
CA THR A 58 -8.88 13.05 -7.10
C THR A 58 -10.26 13.27 -7.70
N ARG A 59 -10.67 12.46 -8.68
CA ARG A 59 -12.01 12.51 -9.29
C ARG A 59 -13.11 11.94 -8.41
N ALA A 60 -12.77 11.17 -7.40
CA ALA A 60 -13.75 10.56 -6.51
C ALA A 60 -14.46 11.62 -5.65
N ALA A 61 -15.79 11.59 -5.67
CA ALA A 61 -16.66 12.55 -5.01
C ALA A 61 -17.66 11.83 -4.10
N TRP A 62 -18.21 12.53 -3.11
CA TRP A 62 -19.19 11.93 -2.20
C TRP A 62 -20.47 11.57 -2.96
N ARG A 63 -20.79 10.28 -2.99
CA ARG A 63 -21.98 9.70 -3.63
C ARG A 63 -22.58 8.61 -2.76
N GLU A 64 -23.89 8.40 -2.88
CA GLU A 64 -24.56 7.27 -2.25
C GLU A 64 -24.26 6.00 -3.06
N VAL A 65 -23.67 5.00 -2.40
CA VAL A 65 -23.17 3.78 -3.03
C VAL A 65 -23.48 2.58 -2.14
N GLU A 66 -23.86 1.48 -2.78
CA GLU A 66 -23.97 0.16 -2.20
C GLU A 66 -22.61 -0.55 -2.28
N VAL A 67 -22.05 -0.90 -1.13
CA VAL A 67 -20.69 -1.45 -1.01
C VAL A 67 -20.75 -2.88 -0.51
N GLY A 68 -20.29 -3.82 -1.35
CA GLY A 68 -19.96 -5.18 -0.99
C GLY A 68 -18.44 -5.37 -0.90
N LEU A 69 -17.90 -5.62 0.30
CA LEU A 69 -16.44 -5.82 0.49
C LEU A 69 -16.16 -7.14 1.24
N PRO A 70 -15.28 -8.02 0.73
CA PRO A 70 -14.92 -9.23 1.45
C PRO A 70 -14.12 -8.91 2.71
N LYS A 71 -14.21 -9.80 3.71
CA LYS A 71 -13.25 -9.82 4.81
C LYS A 71 -11.98 -10.46 4.27
N PHE A 72 -10.83 -9.85 4.51
CA PHE A 72 -9.56 -10.43 4.12
C PHE A 72 -8.46 -10.03 5.11
N ARG A 73 -7.43 -10.87 5.16
CA ARG A 73 -6.21 -10.66 5.90
C ARG A 73 -5.05 -10.93 4.96
N LEU A 74 -4.12 -9.98 4.88
CA LEU A 74 -2.90 -10.04 4.10
C LEU A 74 -1.74 -9.86 5.07
N GLU A 75 -0.82 -10.82 5.09
CA GLU A 75 0.41 -10.74 5.86
C GLU A 75 1.54 -11.16 4.93
N GLU A 76 2.38 -10.20 4.55
CA GLU A 76 3.45 -10.41 3.58
C GLU A 76 4.78 -9.93 4.14
N GLN A 77 5.84 -10.65 3.78
CA GLN A 77 7.21 -10.31 4.11
C GLN A 77 8.02 -10.24 2.82
N PHE A 78 8.59 -9.07 2.55
CA PHE A 78 9.37 -8.79 1.35
C PHE A 78 10.82 -8.54 1.72
N GLU A 79 11.75 -9.20 1.04
CA GLU A 79 13.13 -8.75 1.00
C GLU A 79 13.25 -7.73 -0.14
N LEU A 80 13.46 -6.46 0.20
CA LEU A 80 13.47 -5.34 -0.76
C LEU A 80 14.86 -5.03 -1.31
N SER A 81 15.90 -5.76 -0.89
CA SER A 81 17.30 -5.49 -1.24
C SER A 81 17.50 -5.38 -2.76
N GLU A 82 17.07 -6.39 -3.54
CA GLU A 82 17.22 -6.39 -4.99
C GLU A 82 16.39 -5.31 -5.68
N THR A 83 15.17 -5.06 -5.19
CA THR A 83 14.31 -4.02 -5.73
C THR A 83 14.92 -2.64 -5.55
N LEU A 84 15.48 -2.33 -4.37
CA LEU A 84 16.14 -1.06 -4.10
C LEU A 84 17.42 -0.90 -4.93
N ILE A 85 18.19 -1.97 -5.13
CA ILE A 85 19.36 -1.95 -6.02
C ILE A 85 18.93 -1.63 -7.46
N ARG A 86 17.88 -2.30 -7.98
CA ARG A 86 17.34 -2.00 -9.32
C ARG A 86 16.78 -0.59 -9.45
N MET A 87 16.32 0.01 -8.36
CA MET A 87 15.87 1.41 -8.32
C MET A 87 17.04 2.42 -8.26
N GLY A 88 18.29 1.96 -8.20
CA GLY A 88 19.50 2.81 -8.23
C GLY A 88 20.18 2.98 -6.87
N LEU A 89 19.71 2.30 -5.81
CA LEU A 89 20.34 2.35 -4.49
C LEU A 89 21.46 1.30 -4.37
N SER A 90 22.34 1.15 -5.36
CA SER A 90 23.38 0.11 -5.36
C SER A 90 24.48 0.35 -4.31
N ASP A 91 24.91 1.61 -4.16
CA ASP A 91 26.08 1.96 -3.36
C ASP A 91 25.89 1.59 -1.88
N ALA A 92 24.66 1.75 -1.37
CA ALA A 92 24.31 1.45 0.01
C ALA A 92 24.47 -0.05 0.39
N PHE A 93 24.40 -0.96 -0.59
CA PHE A 93 24.59 -2.40 -0.40
C PHE A 93 26.01 -2.88 -0.73
N SER A 94 26.90 -1.96 -1.11
CA SER A 94 28.28 -2.25 -1.49
C SER A 94 29.27 -1.90 -0.38
N THR A 95 30.49 -2.43 -0.46
CA THR A 95 31.58 -2.04 0.45
C THR A 95 32.03 -0.59 0.29
N SER A 96 31.65 0.07 -0.80
CA SER A 96 31.83 1.51 -1.01
C SER A 96 30.77 2.39 -0.33
N ALA A 97 29.82 1.80 0.39
CA ALA A 97 28.79 2.56 1.09
C ALA A 97 29.40 3.55 2.10
N ASN A 98 28.96 4.81 2.04
CA ASN A 98 29.42 5.85 2.95
C ASN A 98 28.45 6.05 4.12
N PHE A 99 28.62 5.26 5.18
CA PHE A 99 27.88 5.40 6.45
C PHE A 99 28.73 6.01 7.59
N THR A 100 29.72 6.85 7.24
CA THR A 100 30.68 7.46 8.20
C THR A 100 30.02 8.31 9.29
N ARG A 101 28.81 8.84 9.02
CA ARG A 101 28.03 9.60 10.02
C ARG A 101 27.34 8.70 11.06
N MET A 102 27.24 7.39 10.82
CA MET A 102 26.63 6.43 11.74
C MET A 102 27.68 5.66 12.54
N SER A 103 28.83 5.37 11.94
CA SER A 103 29.93 4.65 12.59
C SER A 103 31.27 5.01 11.99
N SER A 104 32.32 4.93 12.81
CA SER A 104 33.71 5.00 12.36
C SER A 104 34.19 3.73 11.63
N LYS A 105 33.42 2.65 11.70
CA LYS A 105 33.68 1.40 10.95
C LYS A 105 33.03 1.44 9.57
N LEU A 106 33.63 0.74 8.62
CA LEU A 106 32.99 0.48 7.32
C LEU A 106 31.73 -0.36 7.55
N LEU A 107 30.60 0.17 7.11
CA LEU A 107 29.28 -0.47 7.17
C LEU A 107 28.68 -0.47 5.78
N PHE A 108 27.80 -1.43 5.52
CA PHE A 108 26.93 -1.46 4.35
C PHE A 108 25.62 -2.15 4.71
N ILE A 109 24.57 -1.91 3.94
CA ILE A 109 23.28 -2.58 4.11
C ILE A 109 23.43 -4.00 3.58
N SER A 110 23.21 -4.99 4.44
CA SER A 110 23.22 -6.39 3.99
C SER A 110 21.86 -6.79 3.44
N LYS A 111 20.79 -6.50 4.19
CA LYS A 111 19.41 -6.84 3.83
C LYS A 111 18.42 -5.80 4.30
N VAL A 112 17.37 -5.61 3.50
CA VAL A 112 16.19 -4.82 3.86
C VAL A 112 14.97 -5.72 3.88
N LEU A 113 14.44 -5.99 5.08
CA LEU A 113 13.24 -6.79 5.27
C LEU A 113 12.05 -5.87 5.58
N HIS A 114 10.99 -5.99 4.78
CA HIS A 114 9.75 -5.25 4.93
C HIS A 114 8.61 -6.22 5.23
N LYS A 115 8.08 -6.16 6.46
CA LYS A 115 6.89 -6.92 6.86
C LYS A 115 5.69 -5.99 6.85
N ALA A 116 4.64 -6.37 6.12
CA ALA A 116 3.39 -5.64 6.03
C ALA A 116 2.22 -6.53 6.46
N PHE A 117 1.30 -5.94 7.23
CA PHE A 117 0.10 -6.60 7.72
C PHE A 117 -1.12 -5.70 7.49
N ILE A 118 -2.14 -6.25 6.81
CA ILE A 118 -3.43 -5.59 6.59
C ILE A 118 -4.54 -6.58 6.92
N GLU A 119 -5.47 -6.16 7.76
CA GLU A 119 -6.66 -6.93 8.09
C GLU A 119 -7.91 -6.06 7.96
N VAL A 120 -8.83 -6.48 7.09
CA VAL A 120 -10.12 -5.82 6.88
C VAL A 120 -11.23 -6.72 7.40
N ILE A 121 -11.80 -6.34 8.54
CA ILE A 121 -12.91 -7.04 9.21
C ILE A 121 -14.17 -6.17 9.24
N VAL A 122 -15.33 -6.84 9.31
CA VAL A 122 -16.67 -6.20 9.31
C VAL A 122 -16.91 -5.29 10.53
N GLU A 123 -16.34 -5.60 11.69
CA GLU A 123 -16.54 -4.80 12.91
C GLU A 123 -15.79 -3.46 12.89
N CYS A 124 -14.68 -3.34 12.15
CA CYS A 124 -13.95 -2.08 12.03
C CYS A 124 -14.76 -0.95 11.36
N LEU A 125 -15.90 -1.29 10.73
CA LEU A 125 -16.75 -0.33 10.00
C LEU A 125 -17.98 0.15 10.79
N LEU A 126 -18.34 -0.55 11.86
CA LEU A 126 -19.53 -0.26 12.68
C LEU A 126 -19.16 0.33 14.05
N LYS A 127 -17.94 0.09 14.53
CA LYS A 127 -17.39 0.75 15.71
C LYS A 127 -16.02 1.32 15.36
N ASN A 128 -15.98 2.62 15.05
CA ASN A 128 -14.79 3.45 15.25
C ASN A 128 -13.46 2.78 14.81
N TRP A 129 -13.25 2.72 13.51
CA TRP A 129 -12.11 2.15 12.78
C TRP A 129 -10.76 2.13 13.53
N LEU A 130 -10.33 0.94 13.91
CA LEU A 130 -8.94 0.60 14.20
C LEU A 130 -8.57 -0.52 13.24
N THR A 131 -7.87 -0.23 12.15
CA THR A 131 -7.04 -1.24 11.48
C THR A 131 -5.74 -1.36 12.27
N LYS A 132 -5.32 -2.59 12.56
CA LYS A 132 -3.93 -2.82 12.97
C LYS A 132 -3.10 -2.82 11.70
N GLU A 133 -2.54 -1.67 11.37
CA GLU A 133 -1.49 -1.57 10.36
C GLU A 133 -0.15 -1.55 11.10
N SER A 134 0.70 -2.53 10.80
CA SER A 134 2.10 -2.52 11.22
C SER A 134 2.97 -2.78 10.01
N SER A 135 3.73 -1.77 9.61
CA SER A 135 4.85 -1.91 8.69
C SER A 135 6.14 -1.85 9.52
N ALA A 136 6.86 -2.95 9.60
CA ALA A 136 8.18 -2.99 10.24
C ALA A 136 9.26 -3.06 9.15
N PHE A 137 10.18 -2.09 9.16
CA PHE A 137 11.40 -2.12 8.36
C PHE A 137 12.52 -2.63 9.26
N VAL A 138 13.04 -3.82 8.96
CA VAL A 138 14.22 -4.36 9.64
C VAL A 138 15.38 -4.30 8.66
N THR A 139 16.33 -3.41 8.91
CA THR A 139 17.61 -3.34 8.20
C THR A 139 18.65 -4.10 9.01
N ASP A 140 19.17 -5.18 8.45
CA ASP A 140 20.31 -5.88 9.04
C ASP A 140 21.62 -5.27 8.50
N TYR A 141 22.63 -5.16 9.36
CA TYR A 141 23.93 -4.57 9.03
C TYR A 141 25.02 -5.59 9.32
N LYS A 142 25.83 -5.91 8.31
CA LYS A 142 26.99 -6.77 8.51
C LYS A 142 28.18 -5.93 8.97
N LYS A 143 28.76 -6.30 10.13
CA LYS A 143 30.06 -5.78 10.58
C LYS A 143 31.16 -6.69 10.02
N ASN A 144 32.17 -6.11 9.40
CA ASN A 144 33.46 -6.78 9.22
C ASN A 144 34.25 -6.76 10.53
#